data_AF-A0A815IJU1-F1
#
_entry.id   AF-A0A815IJU1-F1
#
_cell.length_a   1.000
_cell.length_b   1.000
_cell.length_c   1.000
_cell.angle_alpha   90.00
_cell.angle_beta   90.00
_cell.angle_gamma   90.00
#
_symmetry.space_group_name_H-M   'P 1'
#
loop_
_entity.id
_entity.type
_entity.pdbx_description
1 polymer ?
#
loop_
_entity_poly.entity_id
_entity_poly.type
_entity_poly.pdbx_seq_one_letter_code
_entity_poly.pdbx_strand_id
1 'polypeptide(L)'
;MYLISDEKTSECAVVDPAEPDQLVEVIRAEGLKLTTVLTTHHHGDHAGGNNRLLWLMGAANGQIKVIGADPSLQGLNHRVKDNEKIKIGNIEVTCILTPCHTVGHVCYLVTDGHEQAVFTGDTLFSAGCGLFFEGTAAQMQSSLKKLAQLDPNTLVYCGHEYTKENMVFAVIVEPDNPDVRAKEASLTSVNIPSTIGDELKFNPFMRTDQPSVQMFAGTHDPVECMAKLLGGPRMISTNRLKALEFDPILIDYKVQLSLDMAYCALRQRNFKLSLTKLNDTRNRLDLC
;
A
#
# COMPACT_ATOMS: atom_id res chain seq x y z
N MET A 1 -6.25 0.35 -3.74
CA MET A 1 -7.60 -0.19 -3.42
C MET A 1 -7.55 -1.71 -3.41
N TYR A 2 -8.30 -2.37 -2.53
CA TYR A 2 -8.38 -3.83 -2.46
C TYR A 2 -9.82 -4.32 -2.30
N LEU A 3 -10.10 -5.56 -2.73
CA LEU A 3 -11.38 -6.26 -2.55
C LEU A 3 -11.10 -7.51 -1.70
N ILE A 4 -11.89 -7.71 -0.63
CA ILE A 4 -11.83 -8.85 0.27
C ILE A 4 -13.18 -9.56 0.18
N SER A 5 -13.24 -10.85 -0.09
CA SER A 5 -14.49 -11.61 -0.21
C SER A 5 -14.48 -12.90 0.60
N ASP A 6 -15.54 -13.14 1.37
CA ASP A 6 -15.83 -14.45 1.96
C ASP A 6 -16.60 -15.31 0.95
N GLU A 7 -15.91 -16.25 0.31
CA GLU A 7 -16.49 -17.17 -0.68
C GLU A 7 -17.73 -17.92 -0.16
N LYS A 8 -17.81 -18.19 1.15
CA LYS A 8 -18.91 -18.98 1.75
C LYS A 8 -20.22 -18.21 1.89
N THR A 9 -20.15 -16.87 1.97
CA THR A 9 -21.33 -16.01 2.14
C THR A 9 -21.53 -15.03 0.98
N SER A 10 -20.56 -14.97 0.07
CA SER A 10 -20.43 -13.95 -0.98
C SER A 10 -20.41 -12.51 -0.45
N GLU A 11 -20.23 -12.31 0.87
CA GLU A 11 -20.03 -10.97 1.42
C GLU A 11 -18.63 -10.47 1.11
N CYS A 12 -18.53 -9.20 0.71
CA CYS A 12 -17.25 -8.56 0.46
C CYS A 12 -17.12 -7.23 1.19
N ALA A 13 -15.86 -6.85 1.39
CA ALA A 13 -15.44 -5.52 1.79
C ALA A 13 -14.45 -4.95 0.79
N VAL A 14 -14.35 -3.62 0.76
CA VAL A 14 -13.33 -2.94 -0.03
C VAL A 14 -12.45 -2.06 0.86
N VAL A 15 -11.17 -1.99 0.53
CA VAL A 15 -10.19 -1.15 1.23
C VAL A 15 -9.82 0.03 0.35
N ASP A 16 -9.95 1.24 0.89
CA ASP A 16 -9.57 2.51 0.27
C ASP A 16 -10.08 2.67 -1.18
N PRO A 17 -11.41 2.75 -1.39
CA PRO A 17 -12.03 2.66 -2.72
C PRO A 17 -12.03 4.01 -3.48
N ALA A 18 -10.87 4.61 -3.68
CA ALA A 18 -10.73 5.95 -4.27
C ALA A 18 -11.32 6.11 -5.68
N GLU A 19 -11.20 5.08 -6.53
CA GLU A 19 -11.76 5.02 -7.89
C GLU A 19 -12.81 3.88 -8.00
N PRO A 20 -14.04 4.06 -7.47
CA PRO A 20 -14.94 2.95 -7.21
C PRO A 20 -15.69 2.40 -8.44
N ASP A 21 -15.52 2.98 -9.64
CA ASP A 21 -16.21 2.53 -10.86
C ASP A 21 -15.89 1.09 -11.22
N GLN A 22 -14.61 0.79 -11.46
CA GLN A 22 -14.13 -0.54 -11.86
C GLN A 22 -14.43 -1.57 -10.76
N LEU A 23 -14.36 -1.14 -9.50
CA LEU A 23 -14.63 -1.95 -8.32
C LEU A 23 -16.10 -2.41 -8.27
N VAL A 24 -17.05 -1.53 -8.62
CA VAL A 24 -18.47 -1.87 -8.71
C VAL A 24 -18.77 -2.78 -9.89
N GLU A 25 -18.05 -2.66 -11.01
CA GLU A 25 -18.16 -3.60 -12.13
C GLU A 25 -17.71 -5.01 -11.71
N VAL A 26 -16.56 -5.15 -11.04
CA VAL A 26 -16.06 -6.43 -10.51
C VAL A 26 -17.03 -7.02 -9.49
N ILE A 27 -17.47 -6.25 -8.49
CA ILE A 27 -18.41 -6.73 -7.45
C ILE A 27 -19.70 -7.28 -8.08
N ARG A 28 -20.22 -6.62 -9.13
CA ARG A 28 -21.43 -7.07 -9.83
C ARG A 28 -21.18 -8.30 -10.72
N ALA A 29 -20.03 -8.36 -11.40
CA ALA A 29 -19.67 -9.48 -12.26
C ALA A 29 -19.46 -10.78 -11.49
N GLU A 30 -18.80 -10.70 -10.32
CA GLU A 30 -18.56 -11.83 -9.41
C GLU A 30 -19.76 -12.17 -8.51
N GLY A 31 -20.88 -11.44 -8.64
CA GLY A 31 -22.09 -11.67 -7.84
C GLY A 31 -21.93 -11.36 -6.34
N LEU A 32 -20.93 -10.57 -5.96
CA LEU A 32 -20.58 -10.29 -4.57
C LEU A 32 -21.53 -9.27 -3.92
N LYS A 33 -21.77 -9.46 -2.63
CA LYS A 33 -22.57 -8.58 -1.77
C LYS A 33 -21.64 -7.67 -0.97
N LEU A 34 -21.44 -6.44 -1.42
CA LEU A 34 -20.70 -5.45 -0.64
C LEU A 34 -21.43 -5.11 0.66
N THR A 35 -20.79 -5.37 1.81
CA THR A 35 -21.33 -5.03 3.13
C THR A 35 -20.50 -3.97 3.85
N THR A 36 -19.23 -3.81 3.47
CA THR A 36 -18.25 -3.05 4.24
C THR A 36 -17.28 -2.26 3.35
N VAL A 37 -16.97 -1.03 3.75
CA VAL A 37 -15.86 -0.21 3.28
C VAL A 37 -14.92 -0.01 4.47
N LEU A 38 -13.66 -0.39 4.30
CA LEU A 38 -12.57 -0.15 5.23
C LEU A 38 -11.76 1.02 4.68
N THR A 39 -11.60 2.10 5.45
CA THR A 39 -10.84 3.28 5.02
C THR A 39 -9.71 3.55 6.00
N THR A 40 -8.47 3.35 5.54
CA THR A 40 -7.27 3.41 6.37
C THR A 40 -7.03 4.80 6.93
N HIS A 41 -7.23 5.86 6.12
CA HIS A 41 -7.10 7.25 6.51
C HIS A 41 -7.83 8.21 5.55
N HIS A 42 -7.85 9.51 5.88
CA HIS A 42 -8.72 10.49 5.24
C HIS A 42 -8.23 11.10 3.91
N HIS A 43 -7.03 10.77 3.42
CA HIS A 43 -6.52 11.36 2.18
C HIS A 43 -7.39 10.97 0.96
N GLY A 44 -7.47 11.87 -0.02
CA GLY A 44 -8.47 11.79 -1.10
C GLY A 44 -8.29 10.59 -2.03
N ASP A 45 -7.04 10.17 -2.21
CA ASP A 45 -6.59 8.97 -2.93
C ASP A 45 -6.83 7.65 -2.17
N HIS A 46 -7.45 7.71 -0.99
CA HIS A 46 -7.95 6.56 -0.23
C HIS A 46 -9.45 6.67 0.05
N ALA A 47 -9.88 7.78 0.66
CA ALA A 47 -11.25 8.00 1.13
C ALA A 47 -12.17 8.71 0.12
N GLY A 48 -11.62 9.35 -0.93
CA GLY A 48 -12.36 10.24 -1.81
C GLY A 48 -13.51 9.57 -2.59
N GLY A 49 -13.41 8.25 -2.82
CA GLY A 49 -14.44 7.48 -3.49
C GLY A 49 -15.55 6.93 -2.59
N ASN A 50 -15.45 7.04 -1.25
CA ASN A 50 -16.40 6.42 -0.30
C ASN A 50 -17.86 6.77 -0.61
N ASN A 51 -18.19 8.07 -0.66
CA ASN A 51 -19.55 8.54 -0.96
C ASN A 51 -20.03 8.10 -2.36
N ARG A 52 -19.11 8.05 -3.33
CA ARG A 52 -19.40 7.70 -4.71
C ARG A 52 -19.70 6.19 -4.86
N LEU A 53 -18.97 5.35 -4.12
CA LEU A 53 -19.24 3.92 -4.01
C LEU A 53 -20.62 3.64 -3.40
N LEU A 54 -20.94 4.30 -2.28
CA LEU A 54 -22.26 4.18 -1.63
C LEU A 54 -23.39 4.56 -2.58
N TRP A 55 -23.21 5.63 -3.39
CA TRP A 55 -24.16 6.04 -4.41
C TRP A 55 -24.31 5.01 -5.54
N LEU A 56 -23.20 4.54 -6.12
CA LEU A 56 -23.22 3.50 -7.17
C LEU A 56 -23.89 2.20 -6.73
N MET A 57 -23.80 1.85 -5.45
CA MET A 57 -24.38 0.64 -4.86
C MET A 57 -25.81 0.85 -4.33
N GLY A 58 -26.39 2.04 -4.49
CA GLY A 58 -27.74 2.37 -3.98
C GLY A 58 -27.85 2.38 -2.45
N ALA A 59 -26.72 2.39 -1.74
CA ALA A 59 -26.59 2.09 -0.31
C ALA A 59 -26.44 3.35 0.56
N ALA A 60 -26.79 4.53 0.04
CA ALA A 60 -26.70 5.82 0.75
C ALA A 60 -27.44 5.87 2.10
N ASN A 61 -28.38 4.95 2.33
CA ASN A 61 -29.16 4.82 3.57
C ASN A 61 -28.42 4.04 4.69
N GLY A 62 -27.09 3.90 4.62
CA GLY A 62 -26.28 3.27 5.68
C GLY A 62 -26.34 1.73 5.72
N GLN A 63 -26.75 1.09 4.62
CA GLN A 63 -26.80 -0.38 4.52
C GLN A 63 -25.40 -1.02 4.43
N ILE A 64 -24.42 -0.26 3.92
CA ILE A 64 -23.01 -0.62 3.89
C ILE A 64 -22.32 0.09 5.05
N LYS A 65 -21.51 -0.63 5.83
CA LYS A 65 -20.69 -0.04 6.89
C LYS A 65 -19.49 0.67 6.27
N VAL A 66 -19.30 1.94 6.56
CA VAL A 66 -18.05 2.66 6.26
C VAL A 66 -17.30 2.82 7.57
N ILE A 67 -16.12 2.21 7.60
CA ILE A 67 -15.35 1.91 8.80
C ILE A 67 -14.02 2.64 8.74
N GLY A 68 -13.66 3.32 9.83
CA GLY A 68 -12.38 4.04 9.97
C GLY A 68 -12.25 4.67 11.36
N ALA A 69 -11.07 5.17 11.72
CA ALA A 69 -10.83 5.78 13.02
C ALA A 69 -10.94 7.32 13.02
N ASP A 70 -10.77 7.95 11.85
CA ASP A 70 -10.88 9.40 11.65
C ASP A 70 -12.36 9.85 11.49
N PRO A 71 -12.88 10.75 12.34
CA PRO A 71 -14.27 11.20 12.25
C PRO A 71 -14.58 12.12 11.05
N SER A 72 -13.57 12.59 10.32
CA SER A 72 -13.75 13.40 9.09
C SER A 72 -14.04 12.57 7.83
N LEU A 73 -13.92 11.24 7.92
CA LEU A 73 -14.08 10.34 6.79
C LEU A 73 -15.44 10.45 6.12
N GLN A 74 -15.42 10.62 4.79
CA GLN A 74 -16.62 10.68 3.97
C GLN A 74 -17.40 9.36 4.05
N GLY A 75 -18.71 9.46 4.32
CA GLY A 75 -19.62 8.33 4.44
C GLY A 75 -19.49 7.51 5.74
N LEU A 76 -18.57 7.86 6.64
CA LEU A 76 -18.31 7.12 7.89
C LEU A 76 -19.60 6.93 8.71
N ASN A 77 -19.90 5.68 9.06
CA ASN A 77 -21.03 5.33 9.93
C ASN A 77 -20.65 4.35 11.06
N HIS A 78 -19.44 3.80 11.05
CA HIS A 78 -18.92 2.96 12.13
C HIS A 78 -17.47 3.37 12.46
N ARG A 79 -17.30 4.15 13.53
CA ARG A 79 -15.98 4.61 13.99
C ARG A 79 -15.35 3.59 14.93
N VAL A 80 -14.16 3.08 14.58
CA VAL A 80 -13.48 2.01 15.33
C VAL A 80 -12.50 2.52 16.39
N LYS A 81 -12.22 1.66 17.37
CA LYS A 81 -11.14 1.79 18.35
C LYS A 81 -9.99 0.83 18.07
N ASP A 82 -8.86 1.02 18.75
CA ASP A 82 -7.70 0.13 18.67
C ASP A 82 -8.05 -1.28 19.19
N ASN A 83 -7.67 -2.30 18.42
CA ASN A 83 -8.00 -3.72 18.62
C ASN A 83 -9.51 -4.05 18.58
N GLU A 84 -10.35 -3.16 18.03
CA GLU A 84 -11.75 -3.48 17.80
C GLU A 84 -11.88 -4.56 16.72
N LYS A 85 -12.73 -5.56 16.97
CA LYS A 85 -12.99 -6.66 16.03
C LYS A 85 -14.34 -6.51 15.34
N ILE A 86 -14.33 -6.70 14.02
CA ILE A 86 -15.50 -6.73 13.14
C ILE A 86 -15.47 -7.99 12.28
N LYS A 87 -16.50 -8.19 11.44
CA LYS A 87 -16.58 -9.31 10.51
C LYS A 87 -17.07 -8.91 9.13
N ILE A 88 -16.63 -9.66 8.12
CA ILE A 88 -17.10 -9.65 6.73
C ILE A 88 -17.51 -11.10 6.43
N GLY A 89 -18.81 -11.41 6.43
CA GLY A 89 -19.24 -12.82 6.48
C GLY A 89 -18.58 -13.58 7.65
N ASN A 90 -17.80 -14.62 7.31
CA ASN A 90 -17.03 -15.43 8.26
C ASN A 90 -15.64 -14.85 8.61
N ILE A 91 -15.10 -13.96 7.77
CA ILE A 91 -13.75 -13.38 7.93
C ILE A 91 -13.73 -12.45 9.15
N GLU A 92 -12.74 -12.61 10.03
CA GLU A 92 -12.50 -11.70 11.14
C GLU A 92 -11.55 -10.57 10.72
N VAL A 93 -11.86 -9.35 11.14
CA VAL A 93 -10.97 -8.19 10.95
C VAL A 93 -10.73 -7.52 12.30
N THR A 94 -9.45 -7.30 12.62
CA THR A 94 -9.00 -6.52 13.79
C THR A 94 -8.46 -5.17 13.33
N CYS A 95 -9.02 -4.09 13.86
CA CYS A 95 -8.64 -2.72 13.57
C CYS A 95 -7.45 -2.29 14.43
N ILE A 96 -6.30 -2.00 13.82
CA ILE A 96 -5.05 -1.63 14.50
C ILE A 96 -4.78 -0.14 14.24
N LEU A 97 -4.98 0.71 15.25
CA LEU A 97 -4.71 2.15 15.14
C LEU A 97 -3.21 2.39 15.07
N THR A 98 -2.81 3.10 14.03
CA THR A 98 -1.41 3.32 13.60
C THR A 98 -1.14 4.81 13.35
N PRO A 99 -1.45 5.69 14.33
CA PRO A 99 -1.39 7.13 14.13
C PRO A 99 0.05 7.57 13.85
N CYS A 100 0.29 8.20 12.70
CA CYS A 100 1.50 8.98 12.42
C CYS A 100 1.38 9.70 11.07
N HIS A 101 1.10 8.94 10.01
CA HIS A 101 0.90 9.49 8.67
C HIS A 101 -0.26 10.48 8.68
N THR A 102 -1.40 10.03 9.20
CA THR A 102 -2.45 10.86 9.77
C THR A 102 -2.69 10.47 11.23
N VAL A 103 -3.35 11.34 12.01
CA VAL A 103 -3.72 11.04 13.42
C VAL A 103 -4.80 9.96 13.53
N GLY A 104 -5.61 9.79 12.48
CA GLY A 104 -6.72 8.85 12.42
C GLY A 104 -6.42 7.57 11.62
N HIS A 105 -5.15 7.27 11.34
CA HIS A 105 -4.77 6.12 10.54
C HIS A 105 -5.06 4.77 11.25
N VAL A 106 -5.63 3.82 10.50
CA VAL A 106 -5.93 2.46 10.93
C VAL A 106 -5.47 1.44 9.89
N CYS A 107 -4.77 0.41 10.35
CA CYS A 107 -4.48 -0.80 9.58
C CYS A 107 -5.53 -1.86 9.88
N TYR A 108 -5.85 -2.72 8.92
CA TYR A 108 -6.83 -3.80 9.09
C TYR A 108 -6.15 -5.16 8.96
N LEU A 109 -5.99 -5.87 10.09
CA LEU A 109 -5.57 -7.26 10.09
C LEU A 109 -6.79 -8.14 9.82
N VAL A 110 -6.72 -8.96 8.79
CA VAL A 110 -7.79 -9.80 8.26
C VAL A 110 -7.35 -11.25 8.35
N THR A 111 -8.24 -12.15 8.80
CA THR A 111 -7.97 -13.58 8.91
C THR A 111 -9.24 -14.40 8.66
N ASP A 112 -9.10 -15.49 7.90
CA ASP A 112 -10.14 -16.49 7.68
C ASP A 112 -10.06 -17.67 8.67
N GLY A 113 -8.95 -17.73 9.42
CA GLY A 113 -8.62 -18.81 10.37
C GLY A 113 -7.47 -19.71 9.89
N HIS A 114 -6.97 -19.49 8.68
CA HIS A 114 -5.86 -20.21 8.07
C HIS A 114 -4.74 -19.27 7.60
N GLU A 115 -5.08 -18.17 6.93
CA GLU A 115 -4.16 -17.15 6.44
C GLU A 115 -4.41 -15.79 7.11
N GLN A 116 -3.39 -14.93 7.11
CA GLN A 116 -3.47 -13.56 7.62
C GLN A 116 -2.99 -12.55 6.59
N ALA A 117 -3.72 -11.45 6.43
CA ALA A 117 -3.34 -10.31 5.62
C ALA A 117 -3.56 -9.01 6.41
N VAL A 118 -2.65 -8.05 6.31
CA VAL A 118 -2.79 -6.73 6.90
C VAL A 118 -2.80 -5.65 5.83
N PHE A 119 -3.88 -4.89 5.79
CA PHE A 119 -4.02 -3.72 4.92
C PHE A 119 -3.48 -2.50 5.66
N THR A 120 -2.33 -1.99 5.22
CA THR A 120 -1.52 -1.04 5.98
C THR A 120 -1.66 0.41 5.55
N GLY A 121 -2.40 0.67 4.47
CA GLY A 121 -2.52 2.00 3.87
C GLY A 121 -1.14 2.65 3.74
N ASP A 122 -1.01 3.83 4.31
CA ASP A 122 0.19 4.65 4.24
C ASP A 122 1.03 4.61 5.53
N THR A 123 0.77 3.65 6.43
CA THR A 123 1.69 3.41 7.56
C THR A 123 2.94 2.66 7.11
N LEU A 124 2.76 1.45 6.56
CA LEU A 124 3.84 0.54 6.14
C LEU A 124 3.71 0.29 4.63
N PHE A 125 4.78 0.55 3.87
CA PHE A 125 4.93 0.15 2.48
C PHE A 125 5.98 -0.95 2.37
N SER A 126 6.03 -1.69 1.25
CA SER A 126 7.17 -2.58 1.04
C SER A 126 8.47 -1.76 0.93
N ALA A 127 9.44 -2.11 1.77
CA ALA A 127 10.71 -1.43 2.01
C ALA A 127 10.63 0.04 2.51
N GLY A 128 9.45 0.54 2.87
CA GLY A 128 9.24 1.94 3.26
C GLY A 128 8.19 2.16 4.35
N CYS A 129 7.92 3.41 4.67
CA CYS A 129 6.80 3.85 5.52
C CYS A 129 6.31 5.22 5.07
N GLY A 130 5.08 5.60 5.43
CA GLY A 130 4.53 6.92 5.13
C GLY A 130 5.35 8.09 5.65
N LEU A 131 5.13 9.26 5.04
CA LEU A 131 5.58 10.54 5.58
C LEU A 131 4.76 10.90 6.83
N PHE A 132 5.38 11.55 7.82
CA PHE A 132 4.73 11.87 9.10
C PHE A 132 4.01 13.24 8.99
N PHE A 133 2.94 13.32 8.19
CA PHE A 133 2.26 14.61 7.96
C PHE A 133 1.60 15.17 9.23
N GLU A 134 1.02 14.30 10.07
CA GLU A 134 0.28 14.71 11.26
C GLU A 134 0.83 14.10 12.56
N GLY A 135 2.07 13.60 12.53
CA GLY A 135 2.63 12.80 13.62
C GLY A 135 4.14 12.90 13.77
N THR A 136 4.68 12.04 14.63
CA THR A 136 6.08 12.06 15.06
C THR A 136 6.78 10.74 14.76
N ALA A 137 8.12 10.75 14.77
CA ALA A 137 8.92 9.54 14.65
C ALA A 137 8.63 8.51 15.77
N ALA A 138 8.31 8.97 16.98
CA ALA A 138 7.91 8.10 18.09
C ALA A 138 6.59 7.37 17.79
N GLN A 139 5.64 8.08 17.17
CA GLN A 139 4.36 7.55 16.72
C GLN A 139 4.51 6.55 15.55
N MET A 140 5.37 6.81 14.55
CA MET A 140 5.65 5.84 13.49
C MET A 140 6.34 4.60 14.06
N GLN A 141 7.38 4.78 14.89
CA GLN A 141 8.10 3.67 15.51
C GLN A 141 7.15 2.79 16.33
N SER A 142 6.27 3.38 17.14
CA SER A 142 5.27 2.64 17.92
C SER A 142 4.27 1.90 17.01
N SER A 143 3.79 2.55 15.95
CA SER A 143 2.86 1.95 14.98
C SER A 143 3.48 0.77 14.23
N LEU A 144 4.71 0.92 13.74
CA LEU A 144 5.45 -0.16 13.09
C LEU A 144 5.82 -1.28 14.07
N LYS A 145 6.12 -0.98 15.34
CA LYS A 145 6.34 -1.99 16.38
C LYS A 145 5.08 -2.79 16.74
N LYS A 146 3.87 -2.23 16.57
CA LYS A 146 2.63 -3.04 16.61
C LYS A 146 2.57 -4.02 15.43
N LEU A 147 2.82 -3.55 14.21
CA LEU A 147 2.78 -4.39 13.01
C LEU A 147 3.86 -5.48 13.02
N ALA A 148 5.04 -5.18 13.56
CA ALA A 148 6.13 -6.14 13.75
C ALA A 148 5.83 -7.30 14.73
N GLN A 149 4.74 -7.22 15.51
CA GLN A 149 4.29 -8.28 16.42
C GLN A 149 3.26 -9.24 15.80
N LEU A 150 2.84 -8.98 14.56
CA LEU A 150 1.97 -9.88 13.80
C LEU A 150 2.72 -11.17 13.40
N ASP A 151 1.99 -12.20 12.94
CA ASP A 151 2.63 -13.41 12.44
C ASP A 151 3.57 -13.05 11.27
N PRO A 152 4.84 -13.54 11.24
CA PRO A 152 5.77 -13.24 10.17
C PRO A 152 5.27 -13.57 8.76
N ASN A 153 4.34 -14.52 8.62
CA ASN A 153 3.74 -14.89 7.33
C ASN A 153 2.55 -13.99 6.94
N THR A 154 2.13 -13.05 7.78
CA THR A 154 1.05 -12.10 7.47
C THR A 154 1.39 -11.30 6.21
N LEU A 155 0.55 -11.43 5.17
CA LEU A 155 0.69 -10.69 3.92
C LEU A 155 0.48 -9.19 4.14
N VAL A 156 1.29 -8.33 3.53
CA VAL A 156 1.22 -6.87 3.66
C VAL A 156 0.68 -6.25 2.37
N TYR A 157 -0.48 -5.60 2.47
CA TYR A 157 -1.13 -4.90 1.37
C TYR A 157 -1.18 -3.39 1.66
N CYS A 158 -0.20 -2.65 1.11
CA CYS A 158 -0.02 -1.23 1.38
C CYS A 158 -0.74 -0.31 0.39
N GLY A 159 -0.80 1.00 0.67
CA GLY A 159 -1.55 1.99 -0.11
C GLY A 159 -1.07 2.14 -1.56
N HIS A 160 0.26 2.14 -1.75
CA HIS A 160 0.91 2.50 -3.00
C HIS A 160 2.06 1.55 -3.38
N GLU A 161 2.28 1.40 -4.69
CA GLU A 161 3.41 0.66 -5.27
C GLU A 161 4.66 1.55 -5.35
N TYR A 162 5.21 1.92 -4.19
CA TYR A 162 6.49 2.67 -4.07
C TYR A 162 7.71 1.75 -3.87
N THR A 163 7.57 0.44 -4.11
CA THR A 163 8.55 -0.57 -3.69
C THR A 163 9.91 -0.37 -4.35
N LYS A 164 9.96 0.07 -5.62
CA LYS A 164 11.23 0.30 -6.33
C LYS A 164 11.98 1.49 -5.75
N GLU A 165 11.28 2.59 -5.52
CA GLU A 165 11.79 3.83 -4.96
C GLU A 165 12.27 3.61 -3.52
N ASN A 166 11.49 2.87 -2.73
CA ASN A 166 11.85 2.47 -1.37
C ASN A 166 13.10 1.57 -1.34
N MET A 167 13.23 0.62 -2.28
CA MET A 167 14.40 -0.26 -2.37
C MET A 167 15.68 0.50 -2.70
N VAL A 168 15.64 1.56 -3.53
CA VAL A 168 16.81 2.44 -3.75
C VAL A 168 17.31 3.03 -2.42
N PHE A 169 16.39 3.46 -1.54
CA PHE A 169 16.77 3.94 -0.21
C PHE A 169 17.26 2.81 0.70
N ALA A 170 16.59 1.64 0.72
CA ALA A 170 17.01 0.50 1.53
C ALA A 170 18.45 0.04 1.21
N VAL A 171 18.81 0.02 -0.09
CA VAL A 171 20.16 -0.27 -0.59
C VAL A 171 21.20 0.76 -0.12
N ILE A 172 20.83 2.03 0.01
CA ILE A 172 21.71 3.09 0.54
C ILE A 172 21.92 2.93 2.06
N VAL A 173 20.89 2.51 2.80
CA VAL A 173 20.96 2.34 4.25
C VAL A 173 21.74 1.09 4.66
N GLU A 174 21.50 -0.04 3.98
CA GLU A 174 22.16 -1.33 4.27
C GLU A 174 22.69 -2.01 2.99
N PRO A 175 23.76 -1.47 2.36
CA PRO A 175 24.27 -2.00 1.09
C PRO A 175 24.79 -3.44 1.15
N ASP A 176 25.15 -3.92 2.34
CA ASP A 176 25.68 -5.27 2.60
C ASP A 176 24.62 -6.24 3.16
N ASN A 177 23.35 -5.81 3.33
CA ASN A 177 22.29 -6.68 3.81
C ASN A 177 21.84 -7.64 2.67
N PRO A 178 22.01 -8.98 2.83
CA PRO A 178 21.70 -9.93 1.77
C PRO A 178 20.21 -9.99 1.43
N ASP A 179 19.31 -9.73 2.38
CA ASP A 179 17.86 -9.71 2.14
C ASP A 179 17.44 -8.47 1.34
N VAL A 180 18.10 -7.32 1.57
CA VAL A 180 17.93 -6.10 0.74
C VAL A 180 18.36 -6.39 -0.70
N ARG A 181 19.51 -7.04 -0.90
CA ARG A 181 19.99 -7.41 -2.24
C ARG A 181 19.13 -8.47 -2.93
N ALA A 182 18.62 -9.45 -2.18
CA ALA A 182 17.68 -10.44 -2.70
C ALA A 182 16.37 -9.78 -3.15
N LYS A 183 15.80 -8.86 -2.35
CA LYS A 183 14.60 -8.11 -2.71
C LYS A 183 14.85 -7.22 -3.94
N GLU A 184 15.95 -6.48 -3.98
CA GLU A 184 16.37 -5.63 -5.11
C GLU A 184 16.42 -6.43 -6.43
N ALA A 185 17.09 -7.60 -6.41
CA ALA A 185 17.19 -8.48 -7.58
C ALA A 185 15.88 -9.16 -8.00
N SER A 186 14.86 -9.17 -7.12
CA SER A 186 13.55 -9.79 -7.36
C SER A 186 12.45 -8.82 -7.82
N LEU A 187 12.75 -7.51 -7.92
CA LEU A 187 11.75 -6.48 -8.23
C LEU A 187 11.08 -6.70 -9.59
N THR A 188 9.74 -6.64 -9.61
CA THR A 188 8.93 -6.76 -10.84
C THR A 188 8.11 -5.47 -11.09
N SER A 189 7.15 -5.50 -12.02
CA SER A 189 6.17 -4.43 -12.20
C SER A 189 5.18 -4.29 -11.05
N VAL A 190 4.95 -5.35 -10.26
CA VAL A 190 4.09 -5.38 -9.06
C VAL A 190 4.84 -6.12 -7.95
N ASN A 191 4.93 -5.52 -6.76
CA ASN A 191 5.75 -6.03 -5.65
C ASN A 191 4.96 -6.16 -4.34
N ILE A 192 3.65 -5.94 -4.41
CA ILE A 192 2.65 -6.16 -3.35
C ILE A 192 1.90 -7.47 -3.67
N PRO A 193 1.64 -8.35 -2.68
CA PRO A 193 2.02 -8.23 -1.27
C PRO A 193 3.49 -8.58 -1.00
N SER A 194 3.98 -8.11 0.15
CA SER A 194 5.12 -8.71 0.87
C SER A 194 4.62 -9.43 2.13
N THR A 195 5.50 -9.83 3.05
CA THR A 195 5.11 -10.35 4.38
C THR A 195 5.72 -9.52 5.50
N ILE A 196 5.13 -9.54 6.70
CA ILE A 196 5.72 -8.91 7.90
C ILE A 196 7.15 -9.43 8.17
N GLY A 197 7.37 -10.73 7.97
CA GLY A 197 8.67 -11.37 8.11
C GLY A 197 9.70 -10.91 7.08
N ASP A 198 9.27 -10.53 5.88
CA ASP A 198 10.14 -9.95 4.85
C ASP A 198 10.48 -8.49 5.12
N GLU A 199 9.50 -7.68 5.52
CA GLU A 199 9.75 -6.28 5.87
C GLU A 199 10.72 -6.16 7.05
N LEU A 200 10.67 -7.05 8.04
CA LEU A 200 11.66 -7.11 9.13
C LEU A 200 13.11 -7.40 8.66
N LYS A 201 13.30 -7.97 7.47
CA LYS A 201 14.63 -8.27 6.90
C LYS A 201 15.21 -7.12 6.09
N PHE A 202 14.40 -6.42 5.28
CA PHE A 202 14.90 -5.41 4.33
C PHE A 202 14.36 -3.97 4.51
N ASN A 203 13.30 -3.73 5.28
CA ASN A 203 12.72 -2.39 5.39
C ASN A 203 13.45 -1.56 6.46
N PRO A 204 14.13 -0.44 6.12
CA PRO A 204 14.89 0.35 7.09
C PRO A 204 14.06 0.86 8.26
N PHE A 205 12.76 1.11 8.05
CA PHE A 205 11.86 1.65 9.06
C PHE A 205 11.34 0.58 10.02
N MET A 206 11.30 -0.69 9.59
CA MET A 206 11.06 -1.84 10.47
C MET A 206 12.33 -2.28 11.22
N ARG A 207 13.48 -1.67 10.92
CA ARG A 207 14.81 -2.10 11.36
C ARG A 207 15.58 -1.02 12.14
N THR A 208 14.91 -0.01 12.70
CA THR A 208 15.57 1.08 13.45
C THR A 208 16.21 0.66 14.79
N ASP A 209 15.96 -0.57 15.25
CA ASP A 209 16.68 -1.20 16.36
C ASP A 209 17.98 -1.93 15.91
N GLN A 210 18.26 -2.03 14.60
CA GLN A 210 19.42 -2.76 14.07
C GLN A 210 20.71 -1.90 14.07
N PRO A 211 21.87 -2.43 14.51
CA PRO A 211 23.12 -1.67 14.56
C PRO A 211 23.59 -1.08 13.22
N SER A 212 23.33 -1.77 12.10
CA SER A 212 23.63 -1.32 10.74
C SER A 212 22.86 -0.05 10.37
N VAL A 213 21.54 -0.07 10.54
CA VAL A 213 20.63 1.05 10.27
C VAL A 213 20.92 2.23 11.20
N GLN A 214 21.20 1.94 12.47
CA GLN A 214 21.61 2.91 13.48
C GLN A 214 22.95 3.59 13.16
N MET A 215 23.93 2.81 12.68
CA MET A 215 25.22 3.33 12.21
C MET A 215 25.05 4.26 11.00
N PHE A 216 24.22 3.89 10.02
CA PHE A 216 23.88 4.78 8.89
C PHE A 216 23.22 6.09 9.36
N ALA A 217 22.29 6.01 10.32
CA ALA A 217 21.64 7.18 10.91
C ALA A 217 22.53 7.96 11.91
N GLY A 218 23.70 7.46 12.28
CA GLY A 218 24.56 8.08 13.29
C GLY A 218 23.84 8.32 14.62
N THR A 219 23.11 7.33 15.13
CA THR A 219 22.48 7.33 16.47
C THR A 219 22.23 5.91 16.95
N HIS A 220 22.12 5.72 18.27
CA HIS A 220 21.72 4.45 18.90
C HIS A 220 20.26 4.46 19.40
N ASP A 221 19.56 5.59 19.30
CA ASP A 221 18.15 5.67 19.67
C ASP A 221 17.24 5.30 18.47
N PRO A 222 16.33 4.31 18.60
CA PRO A 222 15.48 3.87 17.49
C PRO A 222 14.45 4.91 17.01
N VAL A 223 14.07 5.88 17.85
CA VAL A 223 13.12 6.95 17.51
C VAL A 223 13.84 8.09 16.79
N GLU A 224 15.04 8.45 17.24
CA GLU A 224 15.94 9.36 16.50
C GLU A 224 16.35 8.74 15.16
N CYS A 225 16.63 7.44 15.12
CA CYS A 225 16.92 6.70 13.89
C CYS A 225 15.73 6.80 12.91
N MET A 226 14.50 6.55 13.38
CA MET A 226 13.27 6.75 12.60
C MET A 226 13.15 8.17 12.04
N ALA A 227 13.41 9.19 12.87
CA ALA A 227 13.38 10.60 12.46
C ALA A 227 14.43 10.92 11.39
N LYS A 228 15.66 10.42 11.56
CA LYS A 228 16.79 10.66 10.64
C LYS A 228 16.64 9.91 9.32
N LEU A 229 16.08 8.70 9.30
CA LEU A 229 15.78 7.99 8.05
C LEU A 229 14.65 8.67 7.25
N LEU A 230 13.70 9.35 7.91
CA LEU A 230 12.70 10.17 7.22
C LEU A 230 13.30 11.50 6.72
N GLY A 231 14.03 12.21 7.58
CA GLY A 231 14.63 13.51 7.28
C GLY A 231 15.90 13.46 6.42
N GLY A 232 16.44 12.26 6.20
CA GLY A 232 17.52 11.99 5.25
C GLY A 232 17.10 12.17 3.79
N PRO A 233 17.96 11.83 2.83
CA PRO A 233 17.71 12.04 1.40
C PRO A 233 16.69 11.05 0.79
N ARG A 234 15.47 10.98 1.33
CA ARG A 234 14.30 10.44 0.61
C ARG A 234 13.96 11.29 -0.62
N MET A 235 14.22 12.60 -0.57
CA MET A 235 14.03 13.49 -1.71
C MET A 235 15.16 13.40 -2.74
N ILE A 236 15.19 12.28 -3.48
CA ILE A 236 15.62 12.33 -4.89
C ILE A 236 14.47 12.96 -5.69
N SER A 237 14.27 14.27 -5.49
CA SER A 237 13.67 15.05 -6.58
C SER A 237 14.63 14.98 -7.76
N THR A 238 14.08 14.85 -8.97
CA THR A 238 14.85 14.69 -10.24
C THR A 238 15.95 15.74 -10.44
N ASN A 239 15.84 16.89 -9.77
CA ASN A 239 16.82 17.98 -9.81
C ASN A 239 18.13 17.71 -9.05
N ARG A 240 18.21 16.79 -8.07
CA ARG A 240 19.45 16.49 -7.31
C ARG A 240 20.29 15.32 -7.84
N LEU A 241 19.79 14.54 -8.80
CA LEU A 241 20.59 13.52 -9.54
C LEU A 241 21.78 14.11 -10.32
N LYS A 242 21.88 15.45 -10.43
CA LYS A 242 23.02 16.18 -11.01
C LYS A 242 24.16 16.45 -10.02
N ALA A 243 23.97 16.23 -8.72
CA ALA A 243 24.96 16.56 -7.68
C ALA A 243 25.71 15.35 -7.11
N LEU A 244 25.26 14.13 -7.42
CA LEU A 244 25.97 12.88 -7.16
C LEU A 244 26.59 12.40 -8.48
N GLU A 245 27.72 13.00 -8.83
CA GLU A 245 28.73 12.37 -9.68
C GLU A 245 29.61 11.45 -8.79
N PHE A 246 30.34 10.52 -9.40
CA PHE A 246 31.17 9.48 -8.73
C PHE A 246 30.45 8.22 -8.20
N ASP A 247 29.57 7.61 -9.00
CA ASP A 247 29.49 6.14 -9.05
C ASP A 247 29.10 5.65 -10.46
N PRO A 248 29.91 4.80 -11.14
CA PRO A 248 29.55 4.21 -12.43
C PRO A 248 28.26 3.38 -12.41
N ILE A 249 27.88 2.78 -11.27
CA ILE A 249 26.70 1.89 -11.16
C ILE A 249 25.39 2.70 -11.32
N LEU A 250 25.38 3.97 -10.91
CA LEU A 250 24.23 4.88 -11.03
C LEU A 250 24.02 5.43 -12.47
N ILE A 251 24.95 5.19 -13.40
CA ILE A 251 24.86 5.72 -14.77
C ILE A 251 23.86 4.93 -15.61
N ASP A 252 23.77 3.60 -15.46
CA ASP A 252 22.80 2.78 -16.20
C ASP A 252 21.35 3.11 -15.79
N TYR A 253 21.09 3.29 -14.49
CA TYR A 253 19.77 3.70 -13.99
C TYR A 253 19.31 5.07 -14.52
N LYS A 254 20.23 5.99 -14.81
CA LYS A 254 19.91 7.30 -15.42
C LYS A 254 19.35 7.18 -16.83
N VAL A 255 19.78 6.19 -17.61
CA VAL A 255 19.30 6.01 -18.98
C VAL A 255 17.88 5.46 -18.98
N GLN A 256 17.61 4.44 -18.15
CA GLN A 256 16.31 3.76 -18.13
C GLN A 256 15.16 4.65 -17.62
N LEU A 257 15.34 5.33 -16.47
CA LEU A 257 14.28 6.15 -15.84
C LEU A 257 13.89 7.41 -16.65
N SER A 258 14.76 7.88 -17.54
CA SER A 258 14.52 9.09 -18.32
C SER A 258 13.51 8.90 -19.46
N LEU A 259 13.26 7.65 -19.89
CA LEU A 259 12.33 7.33 -20.98
C LEU A 259 10.90 7.06 -20.47
N ASP A 260 10.74 6.38 -19.33
CA ASP A 260 9.41 6.02 -18.81
C ASP A 260 8.66 7.23 -18.20
N MET A 261 9.38 8.15 -17.55
CA MET A 261 8.81 9.38 -16.99
C MET A 261 8.27 10.36 -18.06
N ALA A 262 8.65 10.21 -19.34
CA ALA A 262 8.13 11.05 -20.42
C ALA A 262 6.70 10.70 -20.84
N TYR A 263 6.16 9.55 -20.43
CA TYR A 263 4.85 9.05 -20.90
C TYR A 263 3.64 9.47 -20.05
N CYS A 264 3.81 9.88 -18.79
CA CYS A 264 2.68 10.20 -17.89
C CYS A 264 2.18 11.66 -17.93
N ALA A 265 2.84 12.58 -18.65
CA ALA A 265 2.55 14.02 -18.53
C ALA A 265 1.67 14.62 -19.64
N LEU A 266 1.40 13.92 -20.76
CA LEU A 266 0.72 14.51 -21.91
C LEU A 266 -0.21 13.54 -22.67
N ARG A 267 -1.51 13.52 -22.30
CA ARG A 267 -2.65 13.67 -23.25
C ARG A 267 -4.03 13.63 -22.55
N GLN A 268 -4.51 14.81 -22.15
CA GLN A 268 -5.94 15.10 -22.38
C GLN A 268 -6.09 15.52 -23.84
N ARG A 269 -6.67 14.64 -24.70
CA ARG A 269 -7.44 14.94 -25.93
C ARG A 269 -7.63 13.68 -26.80
N ASN A 270 -8.88 13.22 -26.86
CA ASN A 270 -9.58 12.48 -27.91
C ASN A 270 -8.94 11.28 -28.68
N PHE A 271 -9.82 10.29 -28.86
CA PHE A 271 -9.81 9.13 -29.79
C PHE A 271 -9.29 7.76 -29.31
N LYS A 272 -10.08 6.76 -29.71
CA LYS A 272 -10.03 5.32 -29.39
C LYS A 272 -8.67 4.66 -29.64
N LEU A 273 -8.35 3.67 -28.80
CA LEU A 273 -7.99 2.33 -29.29
C LEU A 273 -8.38 1.25 -28.26
N SER A 274 -9.03 0.18 -28.72
CA SER A 274 -9.35 -1.00 -27.90
C SER A 274 -8.31 -2.09 -28.15
N LEU A 275 -7.83 -2.76 -27.10
CA LEU A 275 -7.07 -4.02 -27.23
C LEU A 275 -7.56 -5.06 -26.21
N THR A 276 -8.74 -5.61 -26.48
CA THR A 276 -9.14 -6.91 -25.96
C THR A 276 -8.48 -7.99 -26.82
N LYS A 277 -7.74 -8.93 -26.22
CA LYS A 277 -7.25 -10.13 -26.92
C LYS A 277 -7.95 -11.37 -26.37
N LEU A 278 -9.23 -11.50 -26.71
CA LEU A 278 -9.95 -12.77 -26.61
C LEU A 278 -9.62 -13.62 -27.83
N ASN A 279 -9.30 -14.90 -27.62
CA ASN A 279 -9.13 -15.85 -28.69
C ASN A 279 -10.49 -16.11 -29.37
N ASP A 280 -10.55 -16.03 -30.70
CA ASP A 280 -11.61 -16.70 -31.45
C ASP A 280 -11.00 -17.62 -32.53
N THR A 281 -11.45 -18.86 -32.46
CA THR A 281 -11.19 -19.93 -33.41
C THR A 281 -12.07 -19.76 -34.65
N ARG A 282 -11.47 -19.38 -35.80
CA ARG A 282 -12.03 -19.67 -37.13
C ARG A 282 -11.03 -19.41 -38.25
N ASN A 283 -10.70 -20.45 -39.01
CA ASN A 283 -10.03 -20.35 -40.31
C ASN A 283 -10.38 -21.61 -41.14
N ARG A 284 -10.48 -21.46 -42.48
CA ARG A 284 -11.20 -22.35 -43.43
C ARG A 284 -12.73 -22.22 -43.31
N LEU A 285 -13.55 -22.15 -44.37
CA LEU A 285 -13.36 -22.39 -45.81
C LEU A 285 -13.99 -21.20 -46.61
N ASP A 286 -13.79 -20.95 -47.91
CA ASP A 286 -12.68 -21.11 -48.88
C ASP A 286 -13.09 -20.33 -50.16
N LEU A 287 -12.15 -19.86 -51.01
CA LEU A 287 -12.45 -19.28 -52.34
C LEU A 287 -11.24 -19.44 -53.29
N CYS A 288 -11.41 -20.32 -54.30
CA CYS A 288 -10.48 -20.64 -55.42
C CYS A 288 -9.14 -21.31 -55.04
#